data_AF-A0A254PWA8-F1
#
_entry.id   AF-A0A254PWA8-F1
#
_cell.length_a   1.000
_cell.length_b   1.000
_cell.length_c   1.000
_cell.angle_alpha   90.00
_cell.angle_beta   90.00
_cell.angle_gamma   90.00
#
_symmetry.space_group_name_H-M   'P 1'
#
loop_
_entity.id
_entity.type
_entity.pdbx_description
1 polymer ?
#
loop_
_entity_poly.entity_id
_entity_poly.type
_entity_poly.pdbx_seq_one_letter_code
_entity_poly.pdbx_strand_id
1 'polypeptide(L)'
;MKSRYKRALIIIAALVVIGVAASLILNALNSNIALFVTPSEVAAGKAPKDQAFRIGGMVKDESVKRDGLTVHFVITDLVKDIPVAYTGILPDLFKEGKGAVIQGRMNANGEFIASEVLAKHDENYMPPEAKHALDQAQKNGSNK
;
A
#
# COMPACT_ATOMS: atom_id res chain seq x y z
N MET A 1 6.58 58.19 -9.26
CA MET A 1 6.94 57.07 -8.34
C MET A 1 8.45 56.82 -8.40
N LYS A 2 9.19 56.93 -7.28
CA LYS A 2 10.65 56.67 -7.25
C LYS A 2 10.96 55.22 -7.69
N SER A 3 11.99 55.03 -8.51
CA SER A 3 12.40 53.73 -9.11
C SER A 3 12.45 52.56 -8.12
N ARG A 4 12.87 52.82 -6.87
CA ARG A 4 12.88 51.86 -5.75
C ARG A 4 11.52 51.21 -5.44
N TYR A 5 10.42 51.97 -5.54
CA TYR A 5 9.08 51.43 -5.29
C TYR A 5 8.61 50.53 -6.43
N LYS A 6 8.97 50.85 -7.69
CA LYS A 6 8.66 49.98 -8.84
C LYS A 6 9.40 48.65 -8.75
N ARG A 7 10.68 48.66 -8.37
CA ARG A 7 11.48 47.45 -8.15
C ARG A 7 10.92 46.60 -7.00
N ALA A 8 10.55 47.22 -5.88
CA ALA A 8 9.93 46.53 -4.76
C ALA A 8 8.59 45.86 -5.16
N LEU A 9 7.77 46.54 -5.96
CA LEU A 9 6.49 46.02 -6.44
C LEU A 9 6.67 44.80 -7.35
N ILE A 10 7.68 44.82 -8.24
CA ILE A 10 8.02 43.65 -9.09
C ILE A 10 8.49 42.46 -8.24
N ILE A 11 9.32 42.70 -7.21
CA ILE A 11 9.80 41.64 -6.32
C ILE A 11 8.64 41.01 -5.55
N ILE A 12 7.73 41.83 -5.01
CA ILE A 12 6.55 41.33 -4.30
C ILE A 12 5.64 40.53 -5.25
N ALA A 13 5.40 41.03 -6.47
CA ALA A 13 4.61 40.32 -7.46
C ALA A 13 5.24 38.97 -7.82
N ALA A 14 6.57 38.91 -8.00
CA ALA A 14 7.28 37.67 -8.25
C ALA A 14 7.16 36.69 -7.08
N LEU A 15 7.31 37.16 -5.83
CA LEU A 15 7.14 36.34 -4.64
C LEU A 15 5.72 35.78 -4.50
N VAL A 16 4.69 36.58 -4.83
CA VAL A 16 3.29 36.12 -4.83
C VAL A 16 3.09 35.03 -5.87
N VAL A 17 3.59 35.20 -7.09
CA VAL A 17 3.49 34.18 -8.15
C VAL A 17 4.19 32.88 -7.74
N ILE A 18 5.39 32.97 -7.16
CA ILE A 18 6.12 31.80 -6.65
C ILE A 18 5.35 31.14 -5.50
N GLY A 19 4.78 31.92 -4.59
CA GLY A 19 3.98 31.41 -3.46
C GLY A 19 2.74 30.65 -3.93
N VAL A 20 2.02 31.20 -4.92
CA VAL A 20 0.86 30.52 -5.52
C VAL A 20 1.30 29.24 -6.24
N ALA A 21 2.36 29.28 -7.03
CA ALA A 21 2.89 28.10 -7.72
C ALA A 21 3.29 26.99 -6.73
N ALA A 22 4.04 27.34 -5.68
CA ALA A 22 4.43 26.39 -4.64
C ALA A 22 3.22 25.78 -3.92
N SER A 23 2.20 26.59 -3.60
CA SER A 23 0.97 26.12 -2.97
C SER A 23 0.22 25.12 -3.85
N LEU A 24 0.12 25.38 -5.16
CA LEU A 24 -0.50 24.46 -6.11
C LEU A 24 0.28 23.15 -6.22
N ILE A 25 1.61 23.21 -6.29
CA ILE A 25 2.48 22.02 -6.35
C ILE A 25 2.31 21.16 -5.09
N LEU A 26 2.36 21.77 -3.90
CA LEU A 26 2.20 21.06 -2.63
C LEU A 26 0.81 20.41 -2.52
N ASN A 27 -0.24 21.10 -2.95
CA ASN A 27 -1.60 20.57 -2.96
C ASN A 27 -1.74 19.37 -3.92
N ALA A 28 -1.14 19.45 -5.11
CA ALA A 28 -1.15 18.37 -6.08
C ALA A 28 -0.39 17.13 -5.58
N LEU A 29 0.77 17.32 -4.95
CA LEU A 29 1.55 16.22 -4.36
C LEU A 29 0.76 15.49 -3.26
N ASN A 30 0.11 16.24 -2.35
CA ASN A 30 -0.67 15.64 -1.26
C ASN A 30 -1.87 14.81 -1.77
N SER A 31 -2.42 15.17 -2.94
CA SER A 31 -3.59 14.51 -3.52
C SER A 31 -3.29 13.18 -4.22
N ASN A 32 -2.01 12.83 -4.48
CA ASN A 32 -1.65 11.65 -5.28
C ASN A 32 -0.84 10.58 -4.54
N ILE A 33 -0.51 10.79 -3.26
CA ILE A 33 0.24 9.78 -2.51
C ILE A 33 -0.74 8.71 -2.00
N ALA A 34 -0.74 7.54 -2.63
CA ALA A 34 -1.39 6.35 -2.10
C ALA A 34 -0.60 5.88 -0.86
N LEU A 35 -0.92 6.47 0.30
CA LEU A 35 -0.23 6.20 1.56
C LEU A 35 -0.32 4.72 1.88
N PHE A 36 0.84 4.11 2.15
CA PHE A 36 0.95 2.76 2.65
C PHE A 36 0.94 2.82 4.18
N VAL A 37 -0.02 2.15 4.80
CA VAL A 37 -0.21 2.14 6.26
C VAL A 37 -0.43 0.72 6.75
N THR A 38 -0.03 0.44 7.99
CA THR A 38 -0.32 -0.86 8.61
C THR A 38 -1.65 -0.83 9.39
N PRO A 39 -2.26 -1.99 9.68
CA PRO A 39 -3.43 -2.09 10.54
C PRO A 39 -3.31 -1.32 11.87
N SER A 40 -2.16 -1.37 12.54
CA SER A 40 -1.92 -0.61 13.78
C SER A 40 -1.92 0.90 13.57
N GLU A 41 -1.38 1.38 12.45
CA GLU A 41 -1.35 2.80 12.13
C GLU A 41 -2.74 3.34 11.77
N VAL A 42 -3.54 2.53 11.09
CA VAL A 42 -4.94 2.84 10.81
C VAL A 42 -5.73 2.94 12.12
N ALA A 43 -5.53 1.99 13.04
CA ALA A 43 -6.15 2.02 14.37
C ALA A 43 -5.67 3.21 15.22
N ALA A 44 -4.43 3.68 15.02
CA ALA A 44 -3.89 4.89 15.65
C ALA A 44 -4.38 6.20 15.00
N GLY A 45 -5.25 6.14 13.99
CA GLY A 45 -5.83 7.32 13.33
C GLY A 45 -4.88 8.02 12.35
N LYS A 46 -3.80 7.36 11.92
CA LYS A 46 -2.87 7.90 10.90
C LYS A 46 -3.36 7.73 9.46
N ALA A 47 -4.43 6.95 9.26
CA ALA A 47 -5.00 6.72 7.94
C ALA A 47 -5.82 7.92 7.45
N PRO A 48 -5.72 8.28 6.16
CA PRO A 48 -6.56 9.31 5.56
C PRO A 48 -8.03 8.82 5.52
N LYS A 49 -8.95 9.66 6.00
CA LYS A 49 -10.39 9.33 6.06
C LYS A 49 -11.10 9.56 4.72
N ASP A 50 -10.65 10.58 3.98
CA ASP A 50 -11.35 11.05 2.77
C ASP A 50 -10.71 10.57 1.45
N GLN A 51 -9.65 9.76 1.53
CA GLN A 51 -8.89 9.30 0.38
C GLN A 51 -8.71 7.78 0.39
N ALA A 52 -8.53 7.20 -0.79
CA ALA A 52 -8.08 5.82 -0.89
C ALA A 52 -6.62 5.68 -0.43
N PHE A 53 -6.33 4.63 0.33
CA PHE A 53 -5.00 4.32 0.82
C PHE A 53 -4.73 2.83 0.71
N ARG A 54 -3.48 2.42 0.95
CA ARG A 54 -3.02 1.04 0.87
C ARG A 54 -2.76 0.51 2.26
N ILE A 55 -3.42 -0.57 2.64
CA ILE A 55 -3.14 -1.31 3.87
C ILE A 55 -2.23 -2.48 3.54
N GLY A 56 -1.09 -2.54 4.22
CA GLY A 56 -0.17 -3.68 4.16
C GLY A 56 -0.22 -4.51 5.44
N GLY A 57 -0.27 -5.83 5.28
CA GLY A 57 -0.28 -6.76 6.40
C GLY A 57 -0.35 -8.21 5.94
N MET A 58 -0.68 -9.09 6.85
CA MET A 58 -0.90 -10.51 6.60
C MET A 58 -2.39 -10.83 6.63
N VAL A 59 -2.83 -11.71 5.75
CA VAL A 59 -4.19 -12.25 5.80
C VAL A 59 -4.27 -13.19 7.00
N LYS A 60 -5.17 -12.91 7.93
CA LYS A 60 -5.36 -13.72 9.13
C LYS A 60 -5.88 -15.12 8.74
N ASP A 61 -5.37 -16.14 9.42
CA ASP A 61 -5.81 -17.52 9.23
C ASP A 61 -7.29 -17.69 9.58
N GLU A 62 -7.98 -18.55 8.81
CA GLU A 62 -9.41 -18.85 8.93
C GLU A 62 -10.34 -17.62 8.85
N SER A 63 -9.85 -16.52 8.27
CA SER A 63 -10.62 -15.26 8.18
C SER A 63 -11.35 -15.09 6.86
N VAL A 64 -10.96 -15.82 5.81
CA VAL A 64 -11.47 -15.60 4.45
C VAL A 64 -12.83 -16.25 4.28
N LYS A 65 -13.87 -15.44 4.16
CA LYS A 65 -15.26 -15.85 3.93
C LYS A 65 -15.76 -15.28 2.61
N ARG A 66 -16.33 -16.13 1.76
CA ARG A 66 -16.88 -15.74 0.47
C ARG A 66 -18.40 -15.73 0.55
N ASP A 67 -19.02 -14.60 0.22
CA ASP A 67 -20.46 -14.42 0.09
C ASP A 67 -20.76 -13.93 -1.35
N GLY A 68 -21.06 -14.87 -2.24
CA GLY A 68 -21.25 -14.59 -3.66
C GLY A 68 -20.01 -13.99 -4.33
N LEU A 69 -20.12 -12.73 -4.75
CA LEU A 69 -19.04 -11.94 -5.40
C LEU A 69 -18.19 -11.16 -4.39
N THR A 70 -18.62 -11.08 -3.13
CA THR A 70 -17.94 -10.34 -2.08
C THR A 70 -17.17 -11.30 -1.18
N VAL A 71 -15.91 -10.99 -0.93
CA VAL A 71 -15.02 -11.73 -0.04
C VAL A 71 -14.70 -10.85 1.15
N HIS A 72 -15.02 -11.36 2.33
CA HIS A 72 -14.65 -10.76 3.61
C HIS A 72 -13.43 -11.49 4.15
N PHE A 73 -12.44 -10.75 4.62
CA PHE A 73 -11.26 -11.31 5.26
C PHE A 73 -10.66 -10.30 6.22
N VAL A 74 -9.73 -10.74 7.06
CA VAL A 74 -9.08 -9.86 8.04
C VAL A 74 -7.62 -9.69 7.67
N ILE A 75 -7.15 -8.44 7.60
CA ILE A 75 -5.74 -8.13 7.49
C ILE A 75 -5.17 -7.73 8.85
N THR A 76 -4.02 -8.29 9.20
CA THR A 76 -3.37 -8.13 10.51
C THR A 76 -1.89 -7.82 10.36
N ASP A 77 -1.35 -7.02 11.27
CA ASP A 77 0.10 -6.83 11.44
C ASP A 77 0.62 -7.53 12.71
N LEU A 78 -0.12 -8.54 13.19
CA LEU A 78 0.09 -9.25 14.48
C LEU A 78 -0.25 -8.44 15.72
N VAL A 79 -0.61 -7.16 15.58
CA VAL A 79 -0.96 -6.28 16.71
C VAL A 79 -2.41 -5.83 16.60
N LYS A 80 -2.86 -5.45 15.40
CA LYS A 80 -4.23 -5.04 15.10
C LYS A 80 -4.79 -5.75 13.90
N ASP A 81 -6.10 -5.99 13.98
CA ASP A 81 -6.90 -6.65 12.97
C ASP A 81 -7.86 -5.65 12.35
N ILE A 82 -7.92 -5.63 11.01
CA ILE A 82 -8.86 -4.81 10.26
C ILE A 82 -9.71 -5.71 9.36
N PRO A 83 -11.04 -5.67 9.49
CA PRO A 83 -11.93 -6.36 8.57
C PRO A 83 -11.91 -5.67 7.22
N VAL A 84 -11.84 -6.47 6.16
CA VAL A 84 -11.79 -6.04 4.77
C VAL A 84 -12.92 -6.70 4.00
N ALA A 85 -13.63 -5.92 3.20
CA ALA A 85 -14.57 -6.42 2.20
C ALA A 85 -14.05 -6.10 0.80
N TYR A 86 -13.96 -7.12 -0.05
CA TYR A 86 -13.53 -6.99 -1.44
C TYR A 86 -14.58 -7.59 -2.37
N THR A 87 -15.02 -6.85 -3.38
CA THR A 87 -15.95 -7.37 -4.39
C THR A 87 -15.22 -7.55 -5.70
N GLY A 88 -14.98 -8.80 -6.11
CA GLY A 88 -14.20 -9.13 -7.29
C GLY A 88 -13.47 -10.46 -7.19
N ILE A 89 -12.58 -10.69 -8.16
CA ILE A 89 -11.77 -11.91 -8.24
C ILE A 89 -10.47 -11.67 -7.48
N LEU A 90 -10.23 -12.46 -6.43
CA LEU A 90 -8.95 -12.44 -5.72
C LEU A 90 -7.83 -13.04 -6.59
N PRO A 91 -6.60 -12.51 -6.54
CA PRO A 91 -5.46 -13.11 -7.22
C PRO A 91 -5.19 -14.54 -6.73
N ASP A 92 -4.68 -15.42 -7.59
CA ASP A 92 -4.39 -16.82 -7.24
C ASP A 92 -3.35 -16.98 -6.10
N LEU A 93 -2.48 -15.98 -5.94
CA LEU A 93 -1.47 -15.94 -4.88
C LEU A 93 -2.03 -15.49 -3.52
N PHE A 94 -3.26 -14.97 -3.48
CA PHE A 94 -3.90 -14.58 -2.23
C PHE A 94 -4.25 -15.81 -1.40
N LYS A 95 -3.64 -15.90 -0.21
CA LYS A 95 -3.86 -17.00 0.73
C LYS A 95 -3.80 -16.48 2.17
N GLU A 96 -4.48 -17.20 3.05
CA GLU A 96 -4.34 -17.05 4.49
C GLU A 96 -2.88 -17.28 4.93
N GLY A 97 -2.46 -16.57 5.97
CA GLY A 97 -1.09 -16.61 6.49
C GLY A 97 -0.05 -15.91 5.62
N LYS A 98 -0.44 -15.33 4.47
CA LYS A 98 0.47 -14.63 3.56
C LYS A 98 0.32 -13.11 3.62
N GLY A 99 1.39 -12.42 3.24
CA GLY A 99 1.40 -10.98 3.09
C GLY A 99 0.56 -10.51 1.89
N ALA A 100 -0.30 -9.53 2.12
CA ALA A 100 -1.11 -8.88 1.09
C ALA A 100 -1.08 -7.36 1.27
N VAL A 101 -1.29 -6.66 0.15
CA VAL A 101 -1.48 -5.22 0.11
C VAL A 101 -2.86 -4.95 -0.47
N ILE A 102 -3.64 -4.14 0.22
CA ILE A 102 -5.04 -3.91 -0.11
C ILE A 102 -5.21 -2.42 -0.34
N GLN A 103 -5.69 -2.03 -1.50
CA GLN A 103 -6.03 -0.64 -1.80
C GLN A 103 -7.53 -0.44 -1.64
N GLY A 104 -7.93 0.62 -0.95
CA GLY A 104 -9.33 0.85 -0.63
C GLY A 104 -9.58 2.06 0.25
N ARG A 105 -10.77 2.12 0.83
CA ARG A 105 -11.21 3.19 1.74
C ARG A 105 -11.83 2.60 2.99
N MET A 106 -11.63 3.27 4.12
CA MET A 106 -12.32 2.92 5.36
C MET A 106 -13.78 3.38 5.29
N ASN A 107 -14.74 2.52 5.64
CA ASN A 107 -16.14 2.90 5.79
C ASN A 107 -16.43 3.47 7.19
N ALA A 108 -17.62 4.04 7.38
CA ALA A 108 -18.05 4.58 8.67
C ALA A 108 -18.19 3.52 9.79
N ASN A 109 -18.28 2.25 9.43
CA ASN A 109 -18.46 1.12 10.35
C ASN A 109 -17.12 0.49 10.78
N GLY A 110 -15.99 1.01 10.31
CA GLY A 110 -14.65 0.49 10.62
C GLY A 110 -14.22 -0.73 9.79
N GLU A 111 -14.93 -1.02 8.69
CA GLU A 111 -14.54 -2.02 7.70
C GLU A 111 -13.90 -1.35 6.48
N PHE A 112 -12.82 -1.97 6.00
CA PHE A 112 -12.07 -1.47 4.87
C PHE A 112 -12.64 -2.01 3.56
N ILE A 113 -13.18 -1.13 2.74
CA ILE A 113 -13.74 -1.48 1.43
C ILE A 113 -12.59 -1.46 0.42
N ALA A 114 -12.16 -2.67 0.04
CA ALA A 114 -11.08 -2.87 -0.91
C ALA A 114 -11.58 -2.68 -2.35
N SER A 115 -10.87 -1.87 -3.12
CA SER A 115 -11.01 -1.76 -4.57
C SER A 115 -10.05 -2.70 -5.30
N GLU A 116 -8.91 -3.01 -4.70
CA GLU A 116 -7.87 -3.85 -5.30
C GLU A 116 -7.11 -4.63 -4.22
N VAL A 117 -6.81 -5.89 -4.51
CA VAL A 117 -6.04 -6.78 -3.64
C VAL A 117 -4.81 -7.24 -4.41
N LEU A 118 -3.64 -6.94 -3.86
CA LEU A 118 -2.33 -7.30 -4.39
C LEU A 118 -1.71 -8.33 -3.45
N ALA A 119 -1.60 -9.58 -3.91
CA ALA A 119 -0.87 -10.60 -3.18
C ALA A 119 0.64 -10.37 -3.37
N LYS A 120 1.45 -10.47 -2.30
CA LYS A 120 2.91 -10.47 -2.48
C LYS A 120 3.33 -11.70 -3.29
N HIS A 121 4.28 -11.50 -4.22
CA HIS A 121 4.95 -12.60 -4.89
C HIS A 121 5.81 -13.37 -3.88
N ASP A 122 5.71 -14.70 -3.89
CA ASP A 122 6.58 -15.56 -3.11
C ASP A 122 8.03 -15.41 -3.62
N GLU A 123 8.94 -14.90 -2.79
CA GLU A 123 10.38 -14.75 -3.12
C GLU A 123 11.12 -16.09 -3.30
N ASN A 124 10.41 -17.23 -3.30
CA ASN A 124 11.03 -18.55 -3.41
C ASN A 124 11.28 -18.93 -4.89
N TYR A 125 11.91 -18.04 -5.66
CA TYR A 125 12.46 -18.36 -6.97
C TYR A 125 13.87 -18.94 -6.79
N MET A 126 13.97 -20.26 -6.84
CA MET A 126 15.26 -20.92 -7.08
C MET A 126 15.45 -21.09 -8.58
N PRO A 127 16.48 -20.46 -9.18
CA PRO A 127 16.81 -20.69 -10.59
C PRO A 127 17.07 -22.20 -10.81
N PRO A 128 16.65 -22.75 -11.96
CA PRO A 128 16.86 -24.18 -12.25
C PRO A 128 18.35 -24.57 -12.22
N GLU A 129 19.24 -23.66 -12.59
CA GLU A 129 20.70 -23.84 -12.50
C GLU A 129 21.18 -24.08 -11.06
N ALA A 130 20.59 -23.38 -10.08
CA ALA A 130 20.91 -23.56 -8.66
C ALA A 130 20.40 -24.91 -8.12
N LYS A 131 19.23 -25.38 -8.59
CA LYS A 131 18.74 -26.73 -8.26
C LYS A 131 19.65 -27.81 -8.83
N HIS A 132 20.07 -27.69 -10.09
CA HIS A 132 20.99 -28.65 -10.72
C HIS A 132 22.37 -28.69 -10.05
N ALA A 133 22.88 -27.55 -9.56
CA ALA A 133 24.16 -27.51 -8.84
C ALA A 133 24.05 -28.19 -7.46
N LEU A 134 22.94 -27.99 -6.74
CA LEU A 134 22.68 -28.61 -5.44
C LEU A 134 22.47 -30.13 -5.55
N ASP A 135 21.71 -30.58 -6.55
CA ASP A 135 21.47 -32.02 -6.79
C ASP A 135 22.76 -32.76 -7.18
N GLN A 136 23.64 -32.10 -7.95
CA GLN A 136 24.95 -32.67 -8.32
C GLN A 136 25.91 -32.71 -7.12
N ALA A 137 25.90 -31.69 -6.26
CA ALA A 137 26.70 -31.68 -5.04
C ALA A 137 26.25 -32.77 -4.05
N GLN A 138 24.94 -33.01 -3.90
CA GLN A 138 24.42 -34.09 -3.07
C GLN A 138 24.80 -35.49 -3.60
N LYS A 139 24.70 -35.71 -4.92
CA LYS A 139 25.10 -37.00 -5.54
C LYS A 139 26.60 -37.29 -5.38
N ASN A 140 27.45 -36.27 -5.41
CA ASN A 140 28.90 -36.44 -5.28
C ASN A 140 29.37 -36.58 -3.82
N GLY A 141 28.58 -36.12 -2.85
CA GLY A 141 28.87 -36.24 -1.41
C GLY A 141 28.49 -37.58 -0.78
N SER A 142 27.57 -38.34 -1.38
CA SER A 142 27.13 -39.66 -0.88
C SER A 142 27.97 -40.84 -1.36
N ASN A 143 29.01 -40.62 -2.16
CA ASN A 143 29.84 -41.67 -2.73
C ASN A 143 31.25 -41.75 -2.09
N LYS A 144 31.34 -41.44 -0.80
CA LYS A 144 32.59 -41.49 -0.02
C LYS A 144 32.41 -42.32 1.25
#